data_AF-A0A821M6K7-F1
#
_entry.id   AF-A0A821M6K7-F1
#
_cell.length_a   1.000
_cell.length_b   1.000
_cell.length_c   1.000
_cell.angle_alpha   90.00
_cell.angle_beta   90.00
_cell.angle_gamma   90.00
#
_symmetry.space_group_name_H-M   'P 1'
#
loop_
_entity.id
_entity.type
_entity.pdbx_description
1 polymer ?
#
loop_
_entity_poly.entity_id
_entity_poly.type
_entity_poly.pdbx_seq_one_letter_code
_entity_poly.pdbx_strand_id
1 'polypeptide(L)'
;MTLFTENLAPSELKKLKNKQRKAKRKAEQESALAAQVQVKREQHHKARREQEQGDPEAPQLDELIPDKLARVEDPLEQAIKFLLPLRQLAADRIDTYLMAFEIYYRKDKPLLMLQSIKRAWALDNTHEHLHDCLVRFKCWLEERLPTLNPHVAAVINAETKTMFGDRSALTIAEEYVSECGSKSQASALWGARALRRLVPQRTKDALALATALDTPNTTIQGSLEVLESLREGDFGPCEKEIEAYIEACRVKFPYAIAFKPPPPEENHSEDLQPKEIDLSH
;
A
#
# COMPACT_ATOMS: atom_id res chain seq x y z
N MET A 1 62.84 4.36 35.79
CA MET A 1 63.82 4.57 34.70
C MET A 1 63.60 5.95 34.11
N THR A 2 64.11 6.96 34.82
CA THR A 2 64.47 8.26 34.28
C THR A 2 65.71 8.10 33.39
N LEU A 3 65.91 9.03 32.44
CA LEU A 3 67.05 9.17 31.50
C LEU A 3 66.88 8.61 30.08
N PHE A 4 65.95 9.14 29.27
CA PHE A 4 66.04 9.14 27.79
C PHE A 4 65.25 10.30 27.15
N THR A 5 65.18 11.46 27.80
CA THR A 5 64.37 12.60 27.31
C THR A 5 65.17 13.90 27.17
N GLU A 6 66.49 13.84 26.99
CA GLU A 6 67.31 15.05 26.87
C GLU A 6 68.09 15.20 25.55
N ASN A 7 67.80 14.40 24.51
CA ASN A 7 68.38 14.66 23.19
C ASN A 7 67.57 14.05 22.02
N LEU A 8 66.27 14.36 21.94
CA LEU A 8 65.49 14.08 20.72
C LEU A 8 65.04 15.38 20.06
N ALA A 9 65.33 15.49 18.77
CA ALA A 9 64.87 16.60 17.93
C ALA A 9 63.33 16.73 18.00
N PRO A 10 62.77 17.95 17.93
CA PRO A 10 61.34 18.21 18.10
C PRO A 10 60.42 17.40 17.16
N SER A 11 60.95 16.87 16.05
CA SER A 11 60.26 15.98 15.12
C SER A 11 59.97 14.58 15.69
N GLU A 12 60.84 14.02 16.54
CA GLU A 12 60.70 12.66 17.08
C GLU A 12 59.77 12.62 18.30
N LEU A 13 59.77 13.66 19.14
CA LEU A 13 58.81 13.83 20.24
C LEU A 13 57.36 13.94 19.74
N LYS A 14 57.15 14.60 18.59
CA LYS A 14 55.83 14.70 17.95
C LYS A 14 55.37 13.36 17.37
N LYS A 15 56.27 12.56 16.80
CA LYS A 15 55.98 11.20 16.32
C LYS A 15 55.59 10.25 17.47
N LEU A 16 56.30 10.31 18.60
CA LEU A 16 56.01 9.46 19.76
C LEU A 16 54.62 9.76 20.36
N LYS A 17 54.28 11.04 20.55
CA LYS A 17 52.96 11.47 21.04
C LYS A 17 51.83 11.09 20.09
N ASN A 18 52.03 11.22 18.78
CA ASN A 18 51.05 10.78 17.77
C ASN A 18 50.86 9.26 17.76
N LYS A 19 51.93 8.48 17.96
CA LYS A 19 51.88 7.02 18.06
C LYS A 19 51.09 6.56 19.29
N GLN A 20 51.31 7.20 20.45
CA GLN A 20 50.56 6.91 21.68
C GLN A 20 49.08 7.32 21.57
N ARG A 21 48.76 8.47 20.97
CA ARG A 21 47.36 8.89 20.77
C ARG A 21 46.59 7.96 19.83
N LYS A 22 47.25 7.44 18.78
CA LYS A 22 46.64 6.47 17.86
C LYS A 22 46.40 5.12 18.53
N ALA A 23 47.32 4.66 19.37
CA ALA A 23 47.15 3.42 20.13
C ALA A 23 45.97 3.52 21.14
N LYS A 24 45.88 4.64 21.88
CA LYS A 24 44.80 4.85 22.85
C LYS A 24 43.42 4.90 22.20
N ARG A 25 43.28 5.62 21.08
CA ARG A 25 42.01 5.73 20.35
C ARG A 25 41.56 4.38 19.76
N LYS A 26 42.50 3.52 19.34
CA LYS A 26 42.20 2.17 18.86
C LYS A 26 41.69 1.27 19.99
N ALA A 27 42.32 1.33 21.16
CA ALA A 27 41.89 0.55 22.33
C ALA A 27 40.51 0.97 22.86
N GLU A 28 40.20 2.27 22.87
CA GLU A 28 38.87 2.77 23.27
C GLU A 28 37.77 2.34 22.30
N GLN A 29 38.03 2.33 20.99
CA GLN A 29 37.08 1.85 19.98
C GLN A 29 36.82 0.35 20.10
N GLU A 30 37.85 -0.45 20.34
CA GLU A 30 37.72 -1.90 20.48
C GLU A 30 36.96 -2.29 21.76
N SER A 31 37.19 -1.58 22.86
CA SER A 31 36.43 -1.75 24.10
C SER A 31 34.95 -1.36 23.95
N ALA A 32 34.66 -0.24 23.27
CA ALA A 32 33.28 0.19 23.00
C ALA A 32 32.53 -0.82 22.11
N LEU A 33 33.19 -1.40 21.11
CA LEU A 33 32.62 -2.44 20.26
C LEU A 33 32.35 -3.73 21.05
N ALA A 34 33.28 -4.15 21.91
CA ALA A 34 33.10 -5.33 22.77
C ALA A 34 31.91 -5.17 23.74
N ALA A 35 31.77 -3.99 24.34
CA ALA A 35 30.63 -3.68 25.21
C ALA A 35 29.29 -3.72 24.45
N GLN A 36 29.22 -3.17 23.23
CA GLN A 36 28.01 -3.26 22.41
C GLN A 36 27.66 -4.69 22.02
N VAL A 37 28.65 -5.54 21.72
CA VAL A 37 28.41 -6.94 21.39
C VAL A 37 27.90 -7.72 22.61
N GLN A 38 28.39 -7.43 23.82
CA GLN A 38 27.89 -8.07 25.03
C GLN A 38 26.44 -7.67 25.35
N VAL A 39 26.10 -6.38 25.29
CA VAL A 39 24.72 -5.92 25.52
C VAL A 39 23.75 -6.56 24.53
N LYS A 40 24.12 -6.67 23.25
CA LYS A 40 23.29 -7.36 22.24
C LYS A 40 23.13 -8.85 22.53
N ARG A 41 24.16 -9.54 23.02
CA ARG A 41 24.09 -10.95 23.39
C ARG A 41 23.20 -11.18 24.61
N GLU A 42 23.28 -10.31 25.61
CA GLU A 42 22.45 -10.40 26.82
C GLU A 42 20.97 -10.14 26.51
N GLN A 43 20.67 -9.14 25.66
CA GLN A 43 19.30 -8.90 25.18
C GLN A 43 18.74 -10.10 24.41
N HIS A 44 19.53 -10.69 23.50
CA HIS A 44 19.11 -11.87 22.75
C HIS A 44 18.90 -13.10 23.65
N HIS A 45 19.72 -13.29 24.68
CA HIS A 45 19.53 -14.37 25.65
C HIS A 45 18.30 -14.15 26.54
N LYS A 46 17.96 -12.91 26.88
CA LYS A 46 16.77 -12.60 27.68
C LYS A 46 15.48 -12.82 26.86
N ALA A 47 15.41 -12.32 25.64
CA ALA A 47 14.28 -12.52 24.74
C ALA A 47 14.02 -14.02 24.46
N ARG A 48 15.07 -14.81 24.27
CA ARG A 48 14.96 -16.26 24.06
C ARG A 48 14.42 -17.01 25.29
N ARG A 49 14.78 -16.59 26.51
CA ARG A 49 14.26 -17.20 27.75
C ARG A 49 12.79 -16.88 27.99
N GLU A 50 12.33 -15.71 27.56
CA GLU A 50 10.93 -15.31 27.62
C GLU A 50 10.09 -16.07 26.56
N GLN A 51 10.66 -16.37 25.39
CA GLN A 51 10.08 -17.29 24.39
C GLN A 51 9.96 -18.74 24.88
N GLU A 52 10.94 -19.26 25.61
CA GLU A 52 10.96 -20.67 26.06
C GLU A 52 10.02 -20.95 27.26
N GLN A 53 9.50 -19.93 27.93
CA GLN A 53 8.53 -20.06 29.04
C GLN A 53 7.10 -19.60 28.70
N GLY A 54 6.89 -19.04 27.50
CA GLY A 54 5.58 -18.65 27.00
C GLY A 54 4.81 -19.81 26.37
N ASP A 55 3.48 -19.70 26.38
CA ASP A 55 2.59 -20.57 25.60
C ASP A 55 3.05 -20.59 24.13
N PRO A 56 3.35 -21.76 23.52
CA PRO A 56 3.79 -21.86 22.13
C PRO A 56 2.74 -21.37 21.12
N GLU A 57 1.50 -21.16 21.54
CA GLU A 57 0.42 -20.61 20.72
C GLU A 57 0.24 -19.08 20.91
N ALA A 58 0.88 -18.49 21.93
CA ALA A 58 0.88 -17.05 22.11
C ALA A 58 1.81 -16.38 21.07
N PRO A 59 1.31 -15.38 20.31
CA PRO A 59 2.16 -14.62 19.40
C PRO A 59 3.34 -14.06 20.17
N GLN A 60 4.55 -14.18 19.61
CA GLN A 60 5.71 -13.63 20.29
C GLN A 60 5.51 -12.11 20.37
N LEU A 61 5.66 -11.51 21.54
CA LEU A 61 5.46 -10.06 21.72
C LEU A 61 6.31 -9.22 20.74
N ASP A 62 7.45 -9.76 20.32
CA ASP A 62 8.32 -9.17 19.30
C ASP A 62 7.75 -9.18 17.86
N GLU A 63 6.73 -10.00 17.58
CA GLU A 63 6.00 -10.09 16.31
C GLU A 63 4.85 -9.06 16.21
N LEU A 64 4.31 -8.56 17.33
CA LEU A 64 3.18 -7.61 17.35
C LEU A 64 3.62 -6.15 17.42
N ILE A 65 4.83 -5.83 16.97
CA ILE A 65 5.32 -4.45 16.95
C ILE A 65 4.81 -3.75 15.69
N PRO A 66 4.04 -2.65 15.78
CA PRO A 66 3.45 -1.97 14.63
C PRO A 66 4.44 -1.64 13.52
N ASP A 67 5.62 -1.12 13.88
CA ASP A 67 6.67 -0.79 12.92
C ASP A 67 7.24 -2.00 12.18
N LYS A 68 7.33 -3.16 12.86
CA LYS A 68 7.79 -4.40 12.21
C LYS A 68 6.72 -4.96 11.29
N LEU A 69 5.45 -4.93 11.71
CA LEU A 69 4.31 -5.38 10.90
C LEU A 69 4.12 -4.52 9.64
N ALA A 70 4.27 -3.20 9.78
CA ALA A 70 4.13 -2.27 8.67
C ALA A 70 5.29 -2.33 7.66
N ARG A 71 6.46 -2.86 8.05
CA ARG A 71 7.70 -2.87 7.24
C ARG A 71 8.22 -4.28 6.97
N VAL A 72 7.30 -5.23 6.76
CA VAL A 72 7.67 -6.60 6.38
C VAL A 72 8.31 -6.64 4.99
N GLU A 73 9.27 -7.56 4.79
CA GLU A 73 10.00 -7.68 3.52
C GLU A 73 9.12 -8.13 2.34
N ASP A 74 8.25 -9.12 2.55
CA ASP A 74 7.28 -9.59 1.54
C ASP A 74 5.84 -9.41 2.05
N PRO A 75 5.22 -8.23 1.82
CA PRO A 75 3.85 -7.97 2.25
C PRO A 75 2.82 -8.83 1.52
N LEU A 76 3.10 -9.22 0.27
CA LEU A 76 2.18 -10.07 -0.50
C LEU A 76 2.16 -11.50 0.03
N GLU A 77 3.29 -12.02 0.50
CA GLU A 77 3.32 -13.32 1.17
C GLU A 77 2.59 -13.31 2.50
N GLN A 78 2.68 -12.22 3.28
CA GLN A 78 1.86 -12.08 4.48
C GLN A 78 0.37 -12.02 4.13
N ALA A 79 -0.01 -11.27 3.09
CA ALA A 79 -1.40 -11.22 2.63
C ALA A 79 -1.95 -12.60 2.23
N ILE A 80 -1.13 -13.47 1.63
CA ILE A 80 -1.52 -14.85 1.30
C ILE A 80 -1.87 -15.65 2.56
N LYS A 81 -1.14 -15.46 3.67
CA LYS A 81 -1.45 -16.16 4.92
C LYS A 81 -2.86 -15.83 5.45
N PHE A 82 -3.32 -14.59 5.28
CA PHE A 82 -4.70 -14.19 5.60
C PHE A 82 -5.71 -14.66 4.56
N LEU A 83 -5.31 -14.71 3.29
CA LEU A 83 -6.17 -15.19 2.21
C LEU A 83 -6.49 -16.69 2.32
N LEU A 84 -5.55 -17.52 2.78
CA LEU A 84 -5.72 -18.98 2.81
C LEU A 84 -6.91 -19.44 3.68
N PRO A 85 -7.09 -18.97 4.93
CA PRO A 85 -8.28 -19.25 5.72
C PRO A 85 -9.58 -18.79 5.04
N LEU A 86 -9.58 -17.59 4.43
CA LEU A 86 -10.76 -17.08 3.72
C LEU A 86 -11.15 -17.98 2.55
N ARG A 87 -10.19 -18.51 1.80
CA ARG A 87 -10.46 -19.46 0.70
C ARG A 87 -11.07 -20.78 1.17
N GLN A 88 -10.87 -21.17 2.43
CA GLN A 88 -11.40 -22.40 3.01
C GLN A 88 -12.75 -22.17 3.68
N LEU A 89 -12.89 -21.07 4.43
CA LEU A 89 -14.01 -20.83 5.34
C LEU A 89 -15.02 -19.82 4.80
N ALA A 90 -14.63 -18.97 3.86
CA ALA A 90 -15.45 -17.92 3.23
C ALA A 90 -15.40 -18.04 1.69
N ALA A 91 -15.47 -19.28 1.20
CA ALA A 91 -15.36 -19.62 -0.22
C ALA A 91 -16.58 -19.20 -1.06
N ASP A 92 -17.68 -18.82 -0.41
CA ASP A 92 -18.94 -18.31 -0.96
C ASP A 92 -18.96 -16.78 -1.06
N ARG A 93 -17.96 -16.08 -0.52
CA ARG A 93 -17.82 -14.63 -0.58
C ARG A 93 -17.00 -14.22 -1.80
N ILE A 94 -17.56 -13.40 -2.69
CA ILE A 94 -16.85 -12.94 -3.89
C ILE A 94 -15.59 -12.14 -3.56
N ASP A 95 -15.63 -11.33 -2.50
CA ASP A 95 -14.51 -10.53 -1.99
C ASP A 95 -13.24 -11.37 -1.77
N THR A 96 -13.39 -12.61 -1.29
CA THR A 96 -12.28 -13.56 -1.10
C THR A 96 -11.48 -13.74 -2.40
N TYR A 97 -12.17 -13.86 -3.54
CA TYR A 97 -11.55 -14.10 -4.83
C TYR A 97 -11.12 -12.82 -5.54
N LEU A 98 -11.80 -11.70 -5.29
CA LEU A 98 -11.36 -10.39 -5.77
C LEU A 98 -10.03 -10.01 -5.10
N MET A 99 -9.91 -10.18 -3.78
CA MET A 99 -8.65 -9.99 -3.05
C MET A 99 -7.57 -10.98 -3.50
N ALA A 100 -7.93 -12.24 -3.74
CA ALA A 100 -6.99 -13.23 -4.28
C ALA A 100 -6.42 -12.79 -5.63
N PHE A 101 -7.28 -12.29 -6.52
CA PHE A 101 -6.86 -11.76 -7.81
C PHE A 101 -5.88 -10.60 -7.61
N GLU A 102 -6.17 -9.62 -6.75
CA GLU A 102 -5.27 -8.48 -6.51
C GLU A 102 -3.87 -8.89 -6.05
N ILE A 103 -3.78 -9.90 -5.17
CA ILE A 103 -2.51 -10.44 -4.67
C ILE A 103 -1.76 -11.17 -5.81
N TYR A 104 -2.44 -12.08 -6.51
CA TYR A 104 -1.80 -12.89 -7.55
C TYR A 104 -1.48 -12.10 -8.83
N TYR A 105 -2.20 -11.02 -9.08
CA TYR A 105 -1.88 -10.05 -10.13
C TYR A 105 -0.55 -9.36 -9.82
N ARG A 106 -0.36 -8.85 -8.58
CA ARG A 106 0.91 -8.24 -8.15
C ARG A 106 2.07 -9.24 -8.07
N LYS A 107 1.81 -10.51 -7.75
CA LYS A 107 2.82 -11.59 -7.75
C LYS A 107 3.06 -12.23 -9.14
N ASP A 108 2.40 -11.76 -10.19
CA ASP A 108 2.49 -12.27 -11.56
C ASP A 108 2.26 -13.79 -11.67
N LYS A 109 1.18 -14.29 -11.06
CA LYS A 109 0.82 -15.73 -11.03
C LYS A 109 -0.40 -16.04 -11.90
N PRO A 110 -0.26 -16.28 -13.23
CA PRO A 110 -1.39 -16.30 -14.16
C PRO A 110 -2.45 -17.36 -13.92
N LEU A 111 -2.05 -18.58 -13.55
CA LEU A 111 -3.03 -19.64 -13.25
C LEU A 111 -3.81 -19.35 -11.96
N LEU A 112 -3.20 -18.65 -11.01
CA LEU A 112 -3.86 -18.24 -9.77
C LEU A 112 -4.76 -17.01 -9.99
N MET A 113 -4.37 -16.09 -10.87
CA MET A 113 -5.25 -15.02 -11.38
C MET A 113 -6.49 -15.63 -12.03
N LEU A 114 -6.31 -16.54 -12.99
CA LEU A 114 -7.41 -17.23 -13.67
C LEU A 114 -8.29 -18.02 -12.69
N GLN A 115 -7.69 -18.75 -11.76
CA GLN A 115 -8.45 -19.48 -10.73
C GLN A 115 -9.33 -18.54 -9.91
N SER A 116 -8.81 -17.37 -9.53
CA SER A 116 -9.54 -16.38 -8.74
C SER A 116 -10.71 -15.81 -9.53
N ILE A 117 -10.48 -15.41 -10.79
CA ILE A 117 -11.52 -14.93 -11.70
C ILE A 117 -12.61 -15.98 -11.91
N LYS A 118 -12.25 -17.24 -12.18
CA LYS A 118 -13.23 -18.32 -12.40
C LYS A 118 -14.14 -18.53 -11.19
N ARG A 119 -13.58 -18.45 -9.98
CA ARG A 119 -14.36 -18.63 -8.75
C ARG A 119 -15.26 -17.43 -8.48
N ALA A 120 -14.75 -16.21 -8.66
CA ALA A 120 -15.58 -15.00 -8.58
C ALA A 120 -16.72 -15.01 -9.61
N TRP A 121 -16.42 -15.38 -10.86
CA TRP A 121 -17.39 -15.50 -11.95
C TRP A 121 -18.49 -16.52 -11.66
N ALA A 122 -18.16 -17.64 -11.01
CA ALA A 122 -19.14 -18.65 -10.63
C ALA A 122 -20.09 -18.17 -9.51
N LEU A 123 -19.66 -17.19 -8.70
CA LEU A 123 -20.49 -16.61 -7.64
C LEU A 123 -21.37 -15.48 -8.19
N ASP A 124 -20.78 -14.50 -8.86
CA ASP A 124 -21.48 -13.36 -9.44
C ASP A 124 -20.69 -12.82 -10.64
N ASN A 125 -21.18 -13.10 -11.85
CA ASN A 125 -20.56 -12.63 -13.09
C ASN A 125 -20.96 -11.20 -13.49
N THR A 126 -21.86 -10.57 -12.73
CA THR A 126 -22.29 -9.19 -12.94
C THR A 126 -21.60 -8.18 -12.01
N HIS A 127 -20.81 -8.69 -11.06
CA HIS A 127 -20.12 -7.87 -10.06
C HIS A 127 -19.15 -6.86 -10.68
N GLU A 128 -19.23 -5.60 -10.25
CA GLU A 128 -18.53 -4.48 -10.88
C GLU A 128 -17.00 -4.59 -10.77
N HIS A 129 -16.49 -4.99 -9.60
CA HIS A 129 -15.05 -5.20 -9.38
C HIS A 129 -14.51 -6.42 -10.14
N LEU A 130 -15.34 -7.44 -10.38
CA LEU A 130 -14.92 -8.60 -11.20
C LEU A 130 -14.68 -8.16 -12.64
N HIS A 131 -15.52 -7.26 -13.16
CA HIS A 131 -15.34 -6.71 -14.50
C HIS A 131 -13.98 -6.01 -14.65
N ASP A 132 -13.58 -5.18 -13.68
CA ASP A 132 -12.26 -4.56 -13.70
C ASP A 132 -11.12 -5.60 -13.63
N CYS A 133 -11.29 -6.67 -12.85
CA CYS A 133 -10.34 -7.79 -12.81
C CYS A 133 -10.22 -8.48 -14.18
N LEU A 134 -11.34 -8.70 -14.87
CA LEU A 134 -11.39 -9.28 -16.21
C LEU A 134 -10.67 -8.40 -17.23
N VAL A 135 -10.93 -7.09 -17.21
CA VAL A 135 -10.25 -6.12 -18.10
C VAL A 135 -8.75 -6.11 -17.85
N ARG A 136 -8.30 -6.02 -16.59
CA ARG A 136 -6.87 -6.04 -16.24
C ARG A 136 -6.20 -7.35 -16.63
N PHE A 137 -6.85 -8.49 -16.38
CA PHE A 137 -6.31 -9.78 -16.78
C PHE A 137 -6.22 -9.89 -18.31
N LYS A 138 -7.20 -9.37 -19.05
CA LYS A 138 -7.15 -9.35 -20.51
C LYS A 138 -6.01 -8.47 -21.04
N CYS A 139 -5.78 -7.29 -20.46
CA CYS A 139 -4.63 -6.44 -20.79
C CYS A 139 -3.31 -7.20 -20.57
N TRP A 140 -3.20 -7.84 -19.41
CA TRP A 140 -2.04 -8.65 -19.06
C TRP A 140 -1.82 -9.78 -20.06
N LEU A 141 -2.89 -10.46 -20.50
CA LEU A 141 -2.80 -11.52 -21.50
C LEU A 141 -2.36 -10.98 -22.86
N GLU A 142 -2.90 -9.86 -23.31
CA GLU A 142 -2.49 -9.24 -24.58
C GLU A 142 -0.99 -8.93 -24.61
N GLU A 143 -0.39 -8.57 -23.47
CA GLU A 143 1.05 -8.31 -23.34
C GLU A 143 1.88 -9.59 -23.13
N ARG A 144 1.44 -10.50 -22.25
CA ARG A 144 2.27 -11.59 -21.71
C ARG A 144 2.01 -12.95 -22.35
N LEU A 145 0.83 -13.19 -22.93
CA LEU A 145 0.48 -14.50 -23.48
C LEU A 145 1.53 -15.08 -24.45
N PRO A 146 2.16 -14.29 -25.35
CA PRO A 146 3.18 -14.80 -26.27
C PRO A 146 4.45 -15.32 -25.59
N THR A 147 4.75 -14.89 -24.37
CA THR A 147 5.98 -15.26 -23.64
C THR A 147 5.76 -16.40 -22.64
N LEU A 148 4.50 -16.83 -22.45
CA LEU A 148 4.19 -17.91 -21.52
C LEU A 148 4.56 -19.28 -22.07
N ASN A 149 4.76 -20.23 -21.16
CA ASN A 149 4.88 -21.63 -21.52
C ASN A 149 3.65 -22.07 -22.34
N PRO A 150 3.83 -22.79 -23.46
CA PRO A 150 2.73 -23.18 -24.35
C PRO A 150 1.58 -23.93 -23.66
N HIS A 151 1.89 -24.76 -22.65
CA HIS A 151 0.86 -25.49 -21.90
C HIS A 151 0.04 -24.56 -21.01
N VAL A 152 0.69 -23.56 -20.39
CA VAL A 152 0.00 -22.55 -19.58
C VAL A 152 -0.88 -21.67 -20.48
N ALA A 153 -0.35 -21.23 -21.61
CA ALA A 153 -1.10 -20.45 -22.59
C ALA A 153 -2.32 -21.21 -23.13
N ALA A 154 -2.17 -22.51 -23.43
CA ALA A 154 -3.27 -23.36 -23.88
C ALA A 154 -4.40 -23.46 -22.85
N VAL A 155 -4.07 -23.68 -21.57
CA VAL A 155 -5.04 -23.72 -20.47
C VAL A 155 -5.76 -22.38 -20.34
N ILE A 156 -5.02 -21.27 -20.35
CA ILE A 156 -5.63 -19.94 -20.21
C ILE A 156 -6.58 -19.65 -21.37
N ASN A 157 -6.17 -19.91 -22.62
CA ASN A 157 -7.01 -19.68 -23.79
C ASN A 157 -8.29 -20.53 -23.78
N ALA A 158 -8.19 -21.80 -23.38
CA ALA A 158 -9.35 -22.68 -23.30
C ALA A 158 -10.36 -22.19 -22.25
N GLU A 159 -9.87 -21.80 -21.08
CA GLU A 159 -10.69 -21.46 -19.92
C GLU A 159 -11.25 -20.03 -19.96
N THR A 160 -10.62 -19.12 -20.70
CA THR A 160 -11.06 -17.73 -20.84
C THR A 160 -11.98 -17.48 -22.02
N LYS A 161 -12.13 -18.46 -22.93
CA LYS A 161 -12.94 -18.31 -24.15
C LYS A 161 -14.38 -17.91 -23.87
N THR A 162 -15.00 -18.46 -22.83
CA THR A 162 -16.39 -18.14 -22.45
C THR A 162 -16.53 -16.76 -21.83
N MET A 163 -15.45 -16.22 -21.24
CA MET A 163 -15.46 -14.92 -20.58
C MET A 163 -15.16 -13.79 -21.56
N PHE A 164 -14.14 -13.96 -22.41
CA PHE A 164 -13.67 -12.90 -23.31
C PHE A 164 -14.20 -13.04 -24.73
N GLY A 165 -14.36 -14.27 -25.23
CA GLY A 165 -14.49 -14.50 -26.67
C GLY A 165 -13.31 -13.88 -27.42
N ASP A 166 -13.62 -13.21 -28.54
CA ASP A 166 -12.63 -12.51 -29.37
C ASP A 166 -12.47 -11.03 -28.99
N ARG A 167 -13.12 -10.57 -27.92
CA ARG A 167 -13.11 -9.17 -27.49
C ARG A 167 -11.74 -8.77 -26.96
N SER A 168 -11.31 -7.56 -27.29
CA SER A 168 -10.14 -6.92 -26.69
C SER A 168 -10.45 -6.41 -25.28
N ALA A 169 -9.42 -6.11 -24.49
CA ALA A 169 -9.61 -5.46 -23.19
C ALA A 169 -10.41 -4.14 -23.32
N LEU A 170 -10.15 -3.36 -24.37
CA LEU A 170 -10.86 -2.12 -24.67
C LEU A 170 -12.33 -2.36 -24.98
N THR A 171 -12.63 -3.32 -25.85
CA THR A 171 -14.01 -3.68 -26.20
C THR A 171 -14.81 -4.08 -24.96
N ILE A 172 -14.23 -4.91 -24.08
CA ILE A 172 -14.87 -5.33 -22.82
C ILE A 172 -15.16 -4.12 -21.91
N ALA A 173 -14.24 -3.15 -21.85
CA ALA A 173 -14.42 -1.94 -21.04
C ALA A 173 -15.51 -1.01 -21.60
N GLU A 174 -15.52 -0.80 -22.91
CA GLU A 174 -16.50 0.08 -23.58
C GLU A 174 -17.91 -0.50 -23.53
N GLU A 175 -18.07 -1.81 -23.76
CA GLU A 175 -19.34 -2.53 -23.63
C GLU A 175 -19.91 -2.36 -22.21
N TYR A 176 -19.08 -2.55 -21.18
CA TYR A 176 -19.53 -2.41 -19.80
C TYR A 176 -19.91 -0.98 -19.42
N VAL A 177 -19.16 0.03 -19.86
CA VAL A 177 -19.54 1.43 -19.65
C VAL A 177 -20.88 1.73 -20.31
N SER A 178 -21.10 1.22 -21.53
CA SER A 178 -22.36 1.39 -22.28
C SER A 178 -23.54 0.69 -21.61
N GLU A 179 -23.37 -0.56 -21.16
CA GLU A 179 -24.45 -1.40 -20.65
C GLU A 179 -24.73 -1.21 -19.16
N CYS A 180 -23.71 -0.90 -18.36
CA CYS A 180 -23.76 -0.89 -16.90
C CYS A 180 -23.36 0.45 -16.28
N GLY A 181 -22.65 1.32 -17.00
CA GLY A 181 -22.04 2.53 -16.43
C GLY A 181 -22.98 3.46 -15.67
N SER A 182 -24.28 3.46 -15.97
CA SER A 182 -25.29 4.28 -15.27
C SER A 182 -26.17 3.51 -14.27
N LYS A 183 -25.96 2.20 -14.09
CA LYS A 183 -26.81 1.35 -13.24
C LYS A 183 -26.58 1.60 -11.73
N SER A 184 -25.34 1.85 -11.33
CA SER A 184 -24.95 2.08 -9.93
C SER A 184 -23.72 2.98 -9.85
N GLN A 185 -23.47 3.61 -8.70
CA GLN A 185 -22.23 4.36 -8.47
C GLN A 185 -21.00 3.46 -8.64
N ALA A 186 -21.06 2.22 -8.14
CA ALA A 186 -19.98 1.25 -8.28
C ALA A 186 -19.73 0.94 -9.76
N SER A 187 -20.79 0.73 -10.55
CA SER A 187 -20.67 0.46 -11.99
C SER A 187 -20.04 1.64 -12.73
N ALA A 188 -20.48 2.87 -12.41
CA ALA A 188 -19.91 4.09 -12.95
C ALA A 188 -18.42 4.22 -12.61
N LEU A 189 -18.05 4.03 -11.34
CA LEU A 189 -16.68 4.16 -10.86
C LEU A 189 -15.74 3.12 -11.50
N TRP A 190 -16.10 1.83 -11.47
CA TRP A 190 -15.29 0.77 -12.05
C TRP A 190 -15.16 0.91 -13.57
N GLY A 191 -16.25 1.26 -14.25
CA GLY A 191 -16.24 1.52 -15.69
C GLY A 191 -15.35 2.72 -16.05
N ALA A 192 -15.45 3.81 -15.28
CA ALA A 192 -14.62 4.99 -15.46
C ALA A 192 -13.13 4.71 -15.24
N ARG A 193 -12.77 3.94 -14.20
CA ARG A 193 -11.39 3.49 -13.94
C ARG A 193 -10.84 2.70 -15.13
N ALA A 194 -11.60 1.74 -15.64
CA ALA A 194 -11.22 0.95 -16.81
C ALA A 194 -11.04 1.82 -18.07
N LEU A 195 -11.99 2.72 -18.33
CA LEU A 195 -11.94 3.63 -19.47
C LEU A 195 -10.73 4.55 -19.40
N ARG A 196 -10.46 5.14 -18.23
CA ARG A 196 -9.29 6.01 -18.01
C ARG A 196 -7.97 5.28 -18.25
N ARG A 197 -7.87 4.04 -17.75
CA ARG A 197 -6.67 3.19 -17.86
C ARG A 197 -6.36 2.85 -19.32
N LEU A 198 -7.39 2.51 -20.09
CA LEU A 198 -7.24 2.04 -21.48
C LEU A 198 -7.24 3.17 -22.50
N VAL A 199 -7.97 4.26 -22.25
CA VAL A 199 -8.11 5.40 -23.16
C VAL A 199 -7.80 6.70 -22.42
N PRO A 200 -6.52 7.04 -22.21
CA PRO A 200 -6.12 8.26 -21.51
C PRO A 200 -6.71 9.55 -22.09
N GLN A 201 -7.00 9.58 -23.38
CA GLN A 201 -7.61 10.74 -24.05
C GLN A 201 -9.04 11.02 -23.59
N ARG A 202 -9.75 10.01 -23.05
CA ARG A 202 -11.13 10.09 -22.56
C ARG A 202 -11.22 10.31 -21.05
N THR A 203 -10.17 10.85 -20.44
CA THR A 203 -10.14 11.15 -18.99
C THR A 203 -11.31 12.03 -18.56
N LYS A 204 -11.68 13.02 -19.37
CA LYS A 204 -12.82 13.90 -19.08
C LYS A 204 -14.14 13.13 -19.03
N ASP A 205 -14.36 12.24 -19.99
CA ASP A 205 -15.56 11.37 -20.02
C ASP A 205 -15.58 10.44 -18.81
N ALA A 206 -14.44 9.86 -18.45
CA ALA A 206 -14.32 8.98 -17.29
C ALA A 206 -14.59 9.72 -15.98
N LEU A 207 -14.05 10.93 -15.82
CA LEU A 207 -14.33 11.78 -14.65
C LEU A 207 -15.82 12.14 -14.57
N ALA A 208 -16.43 12.54 -15.69
CA ALA A 208 -17.85 12.85 -15.74
C ALA A 208 -18.72 11.63 -15.35
N LEU A 209 -18.34 10.43 -15.81
CA LEU A 209 -19.00 9.19 -15.44
C LEU A 209 -18.87 8.87 -13.94
N ALA A 210 -17.65 8.91 -13.40
CA ALA A 210 -17.40 8.57 -11.99
C ALA A 210 -18.04 9.56 -11.01
N THR A 211 -18.05 10.85 -11.37
CA THR A 211 -18.53 11.94 -10.51
C THR A 211 -20.03 12.20 -10.65
N ALA A 212 -20.74 11.44 -11.49
CA ALA A 212 -22.17 11.54 -11.64
C ALA A 212 -22.90 11.16 -10.34
N LEU A 213 -23.70 12.10 -9.82
CA LEU A 213 -24.52 11.93 -8.60
C LEU A 213 -26.01 11.77 -8.93
N ASP A 214 -26.35 11.41 -10.15
CA ASP A 214 -27.74 11.22 -10.63
C ASP A 214 -28.22 9.76 -10.52
N THR A 215 -27.35 8.83 -10.14
CA THR A 215 -27.73 7.42 -9.98
C THR A 215 -28.76 7.23 -8.87
N PRO A 216 -29.81 6.41 -9.08
CA PRO A 216 -30.96 6.30 -8.17
C PRO A 216 -30.59 5.80 -6.76
N ASN A 217 -29.49 5.05 -6.64
CA ASN A 217 -29.00 4.48 -5.38
C ASN A 217 -27.72 5.17 -4.90
N THR A 218 -27.58 6.49 -5.10
CA THR A 218 -26.41 7.22 -4.61
C THR A 218 -26.37 7.18 -3.07
N THR A 219 -25.29 6.65 -2.49
CA THR A 219 -25.04 6.58 -1.05
C THR A 219 -23.82 7.39 -0.63
N ILE A 220 -23.72 7.71 0.66
CA ILE A 220 -22.53 8.35 1.24
C ILE A 220 -21.30 7.48 1.01
N GLN A 221 -21.41 6.16 1.23
CA GLN A 221 -20.31 5.22 1.07
C GLN A 221 -19.80 5.18 -0.37
N GLY A 222 -20.69 5.05 -1.37
CA GLY A 222 -20.30 5.08 -2.78
C GLY A 222 -19.67 6.42 -3.19
N SER A 223 -20.14 7.53 -2.63
CA SER A 223 -19.51 8.84 -2.86
C SER A 223 -18.13 8.97 -2.21
N LEU A 224 -17.89 8.29 -1.07
CA LEU A 224 -16.56 8.23 -0.46
C LEU A 224 -15.61 7.39 -1.28
N GLU A 225 -16.05 6.27 -1.84
CA GLU A 225 -15.24 5.43 -2.73
C GLU A 225 -14.83 6.17 -4.00
N VAL A 226 -15.74 6.96 -4.59
CA VAL A 226 -15.40 7.85 -5.72
C VAL A 226 -14.36 8.90 -5.28
N LEU A 227 -14.56 9.54 -4.12
CA LEU A 227 -13.64 10.56 -3.62
C LEU A 227 -12.24 10.00 -3.31
N GLU A 228 -12.17 8.79 -2.74
CA GLU A 228 -10.93 8.08 -2.49
C GLU A 228 -10.22 7.76 -3.81
N SER A 229 -10.94 7.23 -4.80
CA SER A 229 -10.40 6.97 -6.14
C SER A 229 -9.81 8.21 -6.82
N LEU A 230 -10.48 9.36 -6.71
CA LEU A 230 -9.98 10.63 -7.24
C LEU A 230 -8.67 11.04 -6.53
N ARG A 231 -8.61 10.90 -5.19
CA ARG A 231 -7.44 11.26 -4.37
C ARG A 231 -6.25 10.31 -4.54
N GLU A 232 -6.51 9.03 -4.76
CA GLU A 232 -5.48 8.01 -5.06
C GLU A 232 -4.84 8.22 -6.43
N GLY A 233 -5.43 9.07 -7.28
CA GLY A 233 -4.90 9.43 -8.58
C GLY A 233 -5.29 8.45 -9.70
N ASP A 234 -6.35 7.65 -9.50
CA ASP A 234 -6.86 6.74 -10.55
C ASP A 234 -7.21 7.47 -11.85
N PHE A 235 -7.55 8.76 -11.75
CA PHE A 235 -7.87 9.64 -12.87
C PHE A 235 -6.74 10.58 -13.29
N GLY A 236 -5.60 10.56 -12.59
CA GLY A 236 -4.52 11.54 -12.70
C GLY A 236 -4.82 12.82 -11.91
N PRO A 237 -4.07 13.91 -12.15
CA PRO A 237 -4.29 15.20 -11.47
C PRO A 237 -5.69 15.74 -11.77
N CYS A 238 -6.51 15.88 -10.73
CA CYS A 238 -7.92 16.26 -10.83
C CYS A 238 -8.40 17.07 -9.61
N GLU A 239 -7.54 17.95 -9.08
CA GLU A 239 -7.79 18.71 -7.86
C GLU A 239 -9.07 19.56 -7.95
N LYS A 240 -9.33 20.16 -9.11
CA LYS A 240 -10.53 20.96 -9.36
C LYS A 240 -11.79 20.11 -9.37
N GLU A 241 -11.72 18.94 -9.97
CA GLU A 241 -12.81 17.98 -10.00
C GLU A 241 -13.08 17.39 -8.61
N ILE A 242 -12.04 17.17 -7.79
CA ILE A 242 -12.17 16.78 -6.38
C ILE A 242 -12.92 17.85 -5.59
N GLU A 243 -12.52 19.12 -5.69
CA GLU A 243 -13.20 20.23 -5.00
C GLU A 243 -14.67 20.34 -5.43
N ALA A 244 -14.94 20.28 -6.73
CA ALA A 244 -16.30 20.33 -7.27
C ALA A 244 -17.15 19.13 -6.81
N TYR A 245 -16.57 17.94 -6.78
CA TYR A 245 -17.26 16.72 -6.35
C TYR A 245 -17.57 16.74 -4.86
N ILE A 246 -16.66 17.24 -4.01
CA ILE A 246 -16.90 17.43 -2.58
C ILE A 246 -18.08 18.38 -2.37
N GLU A 247 -18.11 19.51 -3.09
CA GLU A 247 -19.21 20.48 -2.96
C GLU A 247 -20.55 19.88 -3.42
N ALA A 248 -20.57 19.16 -4.53
CA ALA A 248 -21.76 18.45 -4.99
C ALA A 248 -22.24 17.40 -3.97
N CYS A 249 -21.31 16.67 -3.34
CA CYS A 249 -21.61 15.73 -2.27
C CYS A 249 -22.12 16.42 -0.99
N ARG A 250 -21.64 17.62 -0.64
CA ARG A 250 -22.18 18.41 0.49
C ARG A 250 -23.64 18.78 0.28
N VAL A 251 -23.98 19.24 -0.93
CA VAL A 251 -25.36 19.59 -1.29
C VAL A 251 -26.26 18.37 -1.17
N LYS A 252 -25.79 17.20 -1.64
CA LYS A 252 -26.56 15.95 -1.59
C LYS A 252 -26.62 15.32 -0.19
N PHE A 253 -25.57 15.46 0.61
CA PHE A 253 -25.44 14.88 1.94
C PHE A 253 -25.02 15.94 2.99
N PRO A 254 -25.91 16.87 3.38
CA PRO A 254 -25.54 18.03 4.23
C PRO A 254 -24.99 17.67 5.61
N TYR A 255 -25.35 16.49 6.12
CA TYR A 255 -24.95 16.03 7.45
C TYR A 255 -23.68 15.16 7.45
N ALA A 256 -23.19 14.73 6.28
CA ALA A 256 -22.02 13.88 6.18
C ALA A 256 -20.74 14.68 6.50
N ILE A 257 -20.10 14.36 7.62
CA ILE A 257 -18.86 15.00 8.08
C ILE A 257 -17.74 14.83 7.05
N ALA A 258 -17.72 13.69 6.35
CA ALA A 258 -16.68 13.35 5.39
C ALA A 258 -16.58 14.31 4.19
N PHE A 259 -17.64 15.08 3.90
CA PHE A 259 -17.61 16.10 2.85
C PHE A 259 -17.45 17.52 3.41
N LYS A 260 -17.47 17.76 4.72
CA LYS A 260 -17.32 19.10 5.30
C LYS A 260 -15.91 19.66 5.07
N PRO A 261 -15.75 21.00 5.03
CA PRO A 261 -14.42 21.60 4.96
C PRO A 261 -13.60 21.17 6.19
N PRO A 262 -12.26 21.06 6.05
CA PRO A 262 -11.41 20.80 7.21
C PRO A 262 -11.67 21.87 8.27
N PRO A 263 -11.63 21.52 9.57
CA PRO A 263 -11.72 22.52 10.62
C PRO A 263 -10.61 23.57 10.42
N PRO A 264 -10.89 24.85 10.69
CA PRO A 264 -9.85 25.88 10.62
C PRO A 264 -8.69 25.46 11.53
N GLU A 265 -7.46 25.55 11.01
CA GLU A 265 -6.26 25.30 11.79
C GLU A 265 -6.25 26.23 13.00
N GLU A 266 -6.41 25.68 14.21
CA GLU A 266 -6.15 26.41 15.44
C GLU A 266 -4.64 26.72 15.47
N ASN A 267 -4.28 27.91 15.01
CA ASN A 267 -2.97 28.50 15.29
C ASN A 267 -2.81 28.58 16.80
N HIS A 268 -2.19 27.58 17.42
CA HIS A 268 -1.56 27.74 18.73
C HIS A 268 -0.35 28.66 18.55
N SER A 269 -0.62 29.96 18.34
CA SER A 269 0.35 31.00 18.64
C SER A 269 0.47 31.05 20.15
N GLU A 270 1.51 30.41 20.68
CA GLU A 270 1.99 30.67 22.03
C GLU A 270 2.34 32.16 22.14
N ASP A 271 1.40 32.97 22.61
CA ASP A 271 1.67 34.30 23.13
C ASP A 271 2.46 34.16 24.45
N LEU A 272 3.75 33.86 24.33
CA LEU A 272 4.72 34.07 25.39
C LEU A 272 4.98 35.59 25.49
N GLN A 273 4.08 36.30 26.16
CA GLN A 273 4.37 37.65 26.64
C GLN A 273 5.43 37.58 27.75
N PRO A 274 6.59 38.26 27.63
CA PRO A 274 7.50 38.42 28.75
C PRO A 274 6.86 39.35 29.79
N LYS A 275 6.58 38.83 30.98
CA LYS A 275 6.30 39.65 32.17
C LYS A 275 7.54 40.51 32.47
N GLU A 276 7.45 41.81 32.20
CA GLU A 276 8.34 42.79 32.82
C GLU A 276 8.15 42.72 34.34
N ILE A 277 9.19 42.28 35.04
CA ILE A 277 9.28 42.40 36.48
C ILE A 277 9.90 43.77 36.74
N ASP A 278 9.06 44.73 37.12
CA ASP A 278 9.50 46.03 37.59
C ASP A 278 10.27 45.86 38.92
N LEU A 279 11.51 46.33 38.92
CA LEU A 279 12.45 46.30 40.04
C LEU A 279 13.00 47.72 40.21
N SER A 280 12.26 48.62 40.87
CA SER A 280 12.87 49.66 41.71
C SER A 280 11.85 50.52 42.47
N HIS A 281 11.99 50.42 43.80
CA HIS A 281 11.83 51.43 44.87
C HIS A 281 10.46 52.05 45.16
#